data_AF-A0A120K178-F1
#
_entry.id   AF-A0A120K178-F1
#
_cell.length_a   1.000
_cell.length_b   1.000
_cell.length_c   1.000
_cell.angle_alpha   90.00
_cell.angle_beta   90.00
_cell.angle_gamma   90.00
#
_symmetry.space_group_name_H-M   'P 1'
#
loop_
_entity.id
_entity.type
_entity.pdbx_description
1 polymer ?
#
loop_
_entity_poly.entity_id
_entity_poly.type
_entity_poly.pdbx_seq_one_letter_code
_entity_poly.pdbx_strand_id
1 'polypeptide(L)'
;MPSKNSINRPKQKINLNRKIQKNAAKRNARERAGLLAPPRSSPDSMSGQVKSIPWELYKGSKLESGPTTTKTLSKKRAKKIERNLRYNEQRKLLIEVQAAKESGMEIDMETSLVSSRSRKKEAKQGLLEKTKASIWSVLEDTTTQELPLQTGAGTILGSKYF
;
A
#
# COMPACT_ATOMS: atom_id res chain seq x y z
N MET A 1 -35.97 14.73 49.93
CA MET A 1 -35.23 16.00 49.77
C MET A 1 -33.74 15.73 49.67
N PRO A 2 -33.07 16.20 48.61
CA PRO A 2 -31.61 16.31 48.63
C PRO A 2 -31.18 17.12 49.87
N SER A 3 -30.10 16.68 50.54
CA SER A 3 -29.44 17.39 51.66
C SER A 3 -30.30 17.79 52.88
N LYS A 4 -31.04 16.84 53.48
CA LYS A 4 -31.76 17.06 54.76
C LYS A 4 -30.85 17.59 55.89
N ASN A 5 -29.59 17.15 55.96
CA ASN A 5 -28.65 17.54 57.03
C ASN A 5 -27.87 18.84 56.71
N SER A 6 -28.04 19.44 55.53
CA SER A 6 -27.29 20.63 55.11
C SER A 6 -28.11 21.45 54.11
N ILE A 7 -29.18 22.04 54.62
CA ILE A 7 -30.20 22.76 53.83
C ILE A 7 -29.60 24.00 53.16
N ASN A 8 -28.69 24.70 53.85
CA ASN A 8 -28.03 25.91 53.34
C ASN A 8 -26.88 25.63 52.36
N ARG A 9 -26.57 24.36 52.05
CA ARG A 9 -25.48 24.00 51.13
C ARG A 9 -26.02 23.36 49.84
N PRO A 10 -25.84 24.00 48.67
CA PRO A 10 -26.45 23.53 47.43
C PRO A 10 -25.74 22.29 46.87
N LYS A 11 -26.28 21.09 47.11
CA LYS A 11 -25.67 19.82 46.67
C LYS A 11 -25.72 19.58 45.16
N GLN A 12 -26.90 19.72 44.54
CA GLN A 12 -27.09 19.37 43.13
C GLN A 12 -26.35 20.32 42.19
N LYS A 13 -26.48 21.64 42.39
CA LYS A 13 -25.81 22.66 41.57
C LYS A 13 -24.29 22.49 41.55
N ILE A 14 -23.67 22.30 42.72
CA ILE A 14 -22.21 22.08 42.84
C ILE A 14 -21.79 20.80 42.10
N ASN A 15 -22.55 19.71 42.28
CA ASN A 15 -22.23 18.45 41.62
C ASN A 15 -22.34 18.54 40.09
N LEU A 16 -23.35 19.23 39.58
CA LEU A 16 -23.51 19.44 38.14
C LEU A 16 -22.40 20.33 37.59
N ASN A 17 -22.09 21.45 38.25
CA ASN A 17 -21.01 22.33 37.82
C ASN A 17 -19.66 21.60 37.75
N ARG A 18 -19.33 20.82 38.79
CA ARG A 18 -18.12 19.97 38.80
C ARG A 18 -18.09 18.96 37.65
N LYS A 19 -19.23 18.33 37.33
CA LYS A 19 -19.32 17.38 36.20
C LYS A 19 -19.11 18.09 34.86
N ILE A 20 -19.71 19.26 34.67
CA ILE A 20 -19.57 20.08 33.45
C ILE A 20 -18.09 20.45 33.25
N GLN A 21 -17.44 21.00 34.28
CA GLN A 21 -16.01 21.37 34.21
C GLN A 21 -15.12 20.16 33.88
N LYS A 22 -15.34 19.02 34.53
CA LYS A 22 -14.58 17.79 34.26
C LYS A 22 -14.78 17.30 32.82
N ASN A 23 -15.99 17.37 32.29
CA ASN A 23 -16.28 16.96 30.92
C ASN A 23 -15.69 17.94 29.90
N ALA A 24 -15.74 19.25 30.17
CA ALA A 24 -15.13 20.26 29.32
C ALA A 24 -13.60 20.08 29.26
N ALA A 25 -12.94 19.84 30.40
CA ALA A 25 -11.51 19.57 30.44
C ALA A 25 -11.14 18.32 29.61
N LYS A 26 -11.92 17.23 29.72
CA LYS A 26 -11.75 16.03 28.90
C LYS A 26 -11.94 16.30 27.41
N ARG A 27 -12.96 17.09 27.04
CA ARG A 27 -13.20 17.49 25.64
C ARG A 27 -12.01 18.25 25.09
N ASN A 28 -11.54 19.26 25.81
CA ASN A 28 -10.40 20.08 25.41
C ASN A 28 -9.11 19.26 25.30
N ALA A 29 -8.88 18.30 26.20
CA ALA A 29 -7.72 17.40 26.10
C ALA A 29 -7.79 16.50 24.85
N ARG A 30 -8.97 15.97 24.52
CA ARG A 30 -9.17 15.16 23.30
C ARG A 30 -9.02 15.98 22.01
N GLU A 31 -9.47 17.24 22.05
CA GLU A 31 -9.30 18.19 20.95
C GLU A 31 -7.82 18.50 20.71
N ARG A 32 -7.06 18.82 21.76
CA ARG A 32 -5.60 19.05 21.67
C ARG A 32 -4.83 17.81 21.19
N ALA A 33 -5.28 16.61 21.56
CA ALA A 33 -4.69 15.36 21.10
C ALA A 33 -5.05 15.01 19.63
N GLY A 34 -5.88 15.83 18.96
CA GLY A 34 -6.32 15.58 17.58
C GLY A 34 -7.23 14.36 17.42
N LEU A 35 -7.89 13.91 18.50
CA LEU A 35 -8.78 12.73 18.48
C LEU A 35 -10.20 13.05 18.01
N LEU A 36 -10.51 14.34 17.82
CA LEU A 36 -11.79 14.80 17.29
C LEU A 36 -11.64 15.12 15.80
N ALA A 37 -12.69 14.86 15.04
CA ALA A 37 -12.69 15.17 13.62
C ALA A 37 -12.59 16.69 13.40
N PRO A 38 -11.89 17.13 12.33
CA PRO A 38 -11.79 18.54 11.99
C PRO A 38 -13.14 19.11 11.53
N PRO A 39 -13.27 20.45 11.45
CA PRO A 39 -14.47 21.09 10.94
C PRO A 39 -14.76 20.69 9.49
N ARG A 40 -16.02 20.85 9.06
CA ARG A 40 -16.50 20.42 7.73
C ARG A 40 -15.74 21.06 6.55
N SER A 41 -15.31 22.31 6.71
CA SER A 41 -14.61 23.09 5.70
C SER A 41 -13.09 22.85 5.66
N SER A 42 -12.55 22.09 6.61
CA SER A 42 -11.11 21.76 6.61
C SER A 42 -10.76 20.90 5.39
N PRO A 43 -9.57 21.10 4.79
CA PRO A 43 -9.09 20.25 3.69
C PRO A 43 -8.97 18.78 4.10
N ASP A 44 -8.71 18.51 5.38
CA ASP A 44 -8.60 17.16 5.94
C ASP A 44 -9.98 16.55 6.27
N SER A 45 -11.07 17.29 6.03
CA SER A 45 -12.42 16.83 6.32
C SER A 45 -12.93 15.88 5.24
N MET A 46 -13.30 14.66 5.63
CA MET A 46 -13.93 13.69 4.73
C MET A 46 -15.46 13.83 4.69
N SER A 47 -15.98 15.06 4.76
CA SER A 47 -17.41 15.31 4.70
C SER A 47 -17.92 15.17 3.25
N GLY A 48 -19.00 14.40 3.05
CA GLY A 48 -19.54 14.11 1.70
C GLY A 48 -18.81 13.02 0.93
N GLN A 49 -17.65 12.54 1.40
CA GLN A 49 -16.95 11.39 0.83
C GLN A 49 -17.31 10.07 1.53
N VAL A 50 -17.08 8.94 0.86
CA VAL A 50 -17.29 7.61 1.44
C VAL A 50 -16.23 7.36 2.52
N LYS A 51 -16.70 7.20 3.77
CA LYS A 51 -15.83 6.91 4.92
C LYS A 51 -15.55 5.42 4.99
N SER A 52 -14.27 5.02 4.88
CA SER A 52 -13.93 3.61 5.03
C SER A 52 -12.52 3.43 5.58
N ILE A 53 -12.45 2.82 6.76
CA ILE A 53 -11.20 2.52 7.48
C ILE A 53 -10.21 1.74 6.60
N PRO A 54 -10.60 0.70 5.83
CA PRO A 54 -9.64 -0.04 5.02
C PRO A 54 -9.00 0.80 3.91
N TRP A 55 -9.74 1.76 3.33
CA TRP A 55 -9.21 2.64 2.29
C TRP A 55 -8.25 3.67 2.87
N GLU A 56 -8.59 4.24 4.02
CA GLU A 56 -7.73 5.12 4.80
C GLU A 56 -6.42 4.41 5.20
N LEU A 57 -6.50 3.19 5.74
CA LEU A 57 -5.32 2.36 6.02
C LEU A 57 -4.50 2.05 4.77
N TYR A 58 -5.14 1.77 3.63
CA TYR A 58 -4.44 1.52 2.37
C TYR A 58 -3.68 2.74 1.86
N LYS A 59 -4.24 3.94 2.03
CA LYS A 59 -3.56 5.21 1.72
C LYS A 59 -2.44 5.55 2.71
N GLY A 60 -2.36 4.87 3.84
CA GLY A 60 -1.40 5.16 4.90
C GLY A 60 -1.81 6.33 5.79
N SER A 61 -3.09 6.72 5.81
CA SER A 61 -3.54 7.76 6.75
C SER A 61 -3.56 7.21 8.18
N LYS A 62 -2.99 7.98 9.11
CA LYS A 62 -3.01 7.64 10.54
C LYS A 62 -4.42 7.85 11.08
N LEU A 63 -5.16 6.75 11.25
CA LEU A 63 -6.55 6.78 11.73
C LEU A 63 -6.68 7.09 13.23
N GLU A 64 -5.63 6.89 14.02
CA GLU A 64 -5.63 7.13 15.46
C GLU A 64 -4.30 7.75 15.91
N SER A 65 -4.38 8.68 16.86
CA SER A 65 -3.25 9.43 17.42
C SER A 65 -2.52 8.64 18.52
N GLY A 66 -2.46 7.30 18.41
CA GLY A 66 -1.93 6.41 19.43
C GLY A 66 -1.06 5.28 18.86
N PRO A 67 -0.21 4.64 19.70
CA PRO A 67 0.73 3.61 19.25
C PRO A 67 0.06 2.28 18.87
N THR A 68 -1.14 2.01 19.40
CA THR A 68 -1.87 0.76 19.19
C THR A 68 -3.24 1.03 18.60
N THR A 69 -3.63 0.28 17.58
CA THR A 69 -4.96 0.39 16.96
C THR A 69 -5.57 -1.00 16.79
N THR A 70 -6.90 -1.09 16.84
CA THR A 70 -7.64 -2.32 16.51
C THR A 70 -7.98 -2.42 15.01
N LYS A 71 -7.66 -1.39 14.23
CA LYS A 71 -8.04 -1.24 12.83
C LYS A 71 -6.96 -1.85 11.95
N THR A 72 -7.33 -2.80 11.11
CA THR A 72 -6.37 -3.50 10.23
C THR A 72 -6.85 -3.55 8.79
N LEU A 73 -5.89 -3.66 7.87
CA LEU A 73 -6.16 -3.89 6.46
C LEU A 73 -5.93 -5.37 6.14
N SER A 74 -7.01 -6.11 5.89
CA SER A 74 -6.89 -7.49 5.44
C SER A 74 -6.19 -7.54 4.08
N LYS A 75 -5.24 -8.47 3.92
CA LYS A 75 -4.54 -8.72 2.64
C LYS A 75 -5.51 -8.99 1.48
N LYS A 76 -6.64 -9.64 1.75
CA LYS A 76 -7.71 -9.86 0.76
C LYS A 76 -8.31 -8.54 0.27
N ARG A 77 -8.52 -7.60 1.18
CA ARG A 77 -9.06 -6.28 0.85
C ARG A 77 -8.03 -5.42 0.13
N ALA A 78 -6.76 -5.45 0.54
CA ALA A 78 -5.67 -4.76 -0.15
C ALA A 78 -5.58 -5.17 -1.63
N LYS A 79 -5.53 -6.48 -1.93
CA LYS A 79 -5.53 -6.98 -3.31
C LYS A 79 -6.75 -6.56 -4.13
N LYS A 80 -7.93 -6.50 -3.51
CA LYS A 80 -9.16 -6.03 -4.19
C LYS A 80 -9.08 -4.54 -4.53
N ILE A 81 -8.53 -3.74 -3.62
CA ILE A 81 -8.33 -2.30 -3.84
C ILE A 81 -7.35 -2.08 -4.99
N GLU A 82 -6.18 -2.74 -4.96
CA GLU A 82 -5.17 -2.66 -6.03
C GLU A 82 -5.74 -3.04 -7.39
N ARG A 83 -6.51 -4.14 -7.45
CA ARG A 83 -7.14 -4.58 -8.69
C ARG A 83 -8.14 -3.55 -9.23
N ASN A 84 -8.98 -2.99 -8.36
CA ASN A 84 -9.96 -1.98 -8.75
C ASN A 84 -9.28 -0.67 -9.18
N LEU A 85 -8.16 -0.30 -8.55
CA LEU A 85 -7.37 0.86 -8.92
C LEU A 85 -6.81 0.73 -10.34
N ARG A 86 -6.28 -0.47 -10.69
CA ARG A 86 -5.87 -0.77 -12.08
C ARG A 86 -7.02 -0.65 -13.08
N TYR A 87 -8.22 -1.11 -12.74
CA TYR A 87 -9.39 -0.95 -13.62
C TYR A 87 -9.77 0.52 -13.83
N ASN A 88 -9.65 1.34 -12.78
CA ASN A 88 -9.92 2.78 -12.90
C ASN A 88 -8.86 3.49 -13.75
N GLU A 89 -7.58 3.16 -13.60
CA GLU A 89 -6.49 3.69 -14.45
C GLU A 89 -6.70 3.32 -15.92
N GLN A 90 -7.09 2.07 -16.21
CA GLN A 90 -7.40 1.62 -17.57
C GLN A 90 -8.57 2.41 -18.18
N ARG A 91 -9.65 2.63 -17.42
CA ARG A 91 -10.78 3.44 -17.90
C ARG A 91 -10.39 4.89 -18.14
N LYS A 92 -9.56 5.47 -17.26
CA LYS A 92 -9.07 6.84 -17.42
C LYS A 92 -8.25 6.98 -18.70
N LEU A 93 -7.33 6.05 -18.96
CA LEU A 93 -6.52 6.04 -20.18
C LEU A 93 -7.38 5.91 -21.43
N LEU A 94 -8.41 5.06 -21.42
CA LEU A 94 -9.34 4.93 -22.54
C LEU A 94 -10.08 6.25 -22.83
N ILE A 95 -10.50 6.97 -21.79
CA ILE A 95 -11.13 8.30 -21.94
C ILE A 95 -10.12 9.32 -22.49
N GLU A 96 -8.88 9.32 -21.99
CA GLU A 96 -7.81 10.21 -22.47
C GLU A 96 -7.47 9.94 -23.94
N VAL A 97 -7.39 8.67 -24.36
CA VAL A 97 -7.17 8.30 -25.76
C VAL A 97 -8.35 8.70 -26.64
N GLN A 98 -9.58 8.54 -26.17
CA GLN A 98 -10.75 8.98 -26.92
C GLN A 98 -10.75 10.51 -27.09
N ALA A 99 -10.51 11.27 -26.03
CA ALA A 99 -10.39 12.72 -26.09
C ALA A 99 -9.25 13.17 -27.01
N ALA A 100 -8.10 12.47 -26.99
CA ALA A 100 -6.97 12.78 -27.86
C ALA A 100 -7.29 12.56 -29.34
N LYS A 101 -7.96 11.45 -29.68
CA LYS A 101 -8.45 11.16 -31.04
C LYS A 101 -9.43 12.22 -31.52
N GLU A 102 -10.35 12.66 -30.66
CA GLU A 102 -11.29 13.75 -30.97
C GLU A 102 -10.57 15.10 -31.18
N SER A 103 -9.46 15.33 -30.47
CA SER A 103 -8.63 16.54 -30.61
C SER A 103 -7.58 16.49 -31.75
N GLY A 104 -7.50 15.38 -32.50
CA GLY A 104 -6.54 15.22 -33.61
C GLY A 104 -5.09 14.96 -33.20
N MET A 105 -4.82 14.59 -31.94
CA MET A 105 -3.49 14.16 -31.51
C MET A 105 -3.35 12.64 -31.63
N GLU A 106 -2.45 12.17 -32.50
CA GLU A 106 -2.10 10.75 -32.61
C GLU A 106 -1.29 10.32 -31.38
N ILE A 107 -1.93 9.57 -30.48
CA ILE A 107 -1.23 8.82 -29.44
C ILE A 107 -0.85 7.46 -30.04
N ASP A 108 0.45 7.24 -30.23
CA ASP A 108 1.02 5.94 -30.59
C ASP A 108 0.73 4.91 -29.47
N MET A 109 -0.26 4.04 -29.70
CA MET A 109 -0.74 3.07 -28.72
C MET A 109 0.23 1.89 -28.52
N GLU A 110 1.23 1.74 -29.37
CA GLU A 110 2.08 0.54 -29.39
C GLU A 110 3.12 0.53 -28.26
N THR A 111 3.53 1.71 -27.76
CA THR A 111 4.55 1.84 -26.72
C THR A 111 4.00 1.78 -25.28
N SER A 112 2.75 2.18 -25.04
CA SER A 112 2.18 2.30 -23.68
C SER A 112 1.69 0.97 -23.09
N LEU A 113 1.22 0.03 -23.93
CA LEU A 113 0.75 -1.29 -23.50
C LEU A 113 1.89 -2.31 -23.32
N VAL A 114 2.99 -2.14 -24.05
CA VAL A 114 4.18 -2.99 -23.96
C VAL A 114 4.99 -2.66 -22.71
N SER A 115 5.12 -1.38 -22.34
CA SER A 115 5.87 -0.91 -21.15
C SER A 115 5.32 -1.45 -19.82
N SER A 116 4.01 -1.63 -19.69
CA SER A 116 3.37 -2.05 -18.43
C SER A 116 3.18 -3.56 -18.28
N ARG A 117 3.19 -4.33 -19.40
CA ARG A 117 3.14 -5.80 -19.40
C ARG A 117 4.51 -6.46 -19.52
N SER A 118 5.50 -5.85 -20.17
CA SER A 118 6.84 -6.45 -20.33
C SER A 118 7.70 -6.30 -19.07
N ARG A 119 7.62 -5.17 -18.34
CA ARG A 119 8.45 -4.93 -17.14
C ARG A 119 8.04 -5.72 -15.88
N LYS A 120 6.89 -6.41 -15.90
CA LYS A 120 6.41 -7.25 -14.77
C LYS A 120 6.55 -8.75 -15.00
N LYS A 121 7.00 -9.17 -16.19
CA LYS A 121 7.27 -10.58 -16.51
C LYS A 121 8.73 -10.98 -16.39
N GLU A 122 9.63 -10.06 -16.04
CA GLU A 122 10.82 -10.41 -15.28
C GLU A 122 10.39 -10.60 -13.82
N ALA A 123 9.61 -11.67 -13.59
CA ALA A 123 9.56 -12.25 -12.26
C ALA A 123 11.02 -12.44 -11.85
N LYS A 124 11.40 -11.85 -10.71
CA LYS A 124 12.73 -12.01 -10.13
C LYS A 124 13.02 -13.50 -10.10
N GLN A 125 13.74 -14.00 -11.11
CA GLN A 125 14.07 -15.40 -11.20
C GLN A 125 14.76 -15.74 -9.88
N GLY A 126 14.24 -16.76 -9.20
CA GLY A 126 14.83 -17.20 -7.95
C GLY A 126 16.31 -17.47 -8.19
N LEU A 127 17.17 -17.32 -7.17
CA LEU A 127 18.60 -17.62 -7.31
C LEU A 127 18.82 -18.99 -7.97
N LEU A 128 17.97 -19.97 -7.62
CA LEU A 128 17.94 -21.30 -8.20
C LEU A 128 17.60 -21.33 -9.71
N GLU A 129 16.66 -20.50 -10.16
CA GLU A 129 16.28 -20.43 -11.58
C GLU A 129 17.40 -19.81 -12.42
N LYS A 130 18.09 -18.80 -11.87
CA LYS A 130 19.28 -18.20 -12.50
C LYS A 130 20.42 -19.21 -12.60
N THR A 131 20.72 -19.94 -11.53
CA THR A 131 21.76 -20.98 -11.57
C THR A 131 21.41 -22.09 -12.54
N LYS A 132 20.15 -22.51 -12.61
CA LYS A 132 19.70 -23.49 -13.61
C LYS A 132 19.87 -22.96 -15.03
N ALA A 133 19.45 -21.73 -15.30
CA ALA A 133 19.62 -21.11 -16.61
C ALA A 133 21.08 -21.01 -17.02
N SER A 134 21.98 -20.62 -16.11
CA SER A 134 23.43 -20.58 -16.39
C SER A 134 24.05 -21.97 -16.61
N ILE A 135 23.60 -23.00 -15.87
CA ILE A 135 24.06 -24.37 -16.10
C ILE A 135 23.59 -24.88 -17.46
N TRP A 136 22.33 -24.60 -17.83
CA TRP A 136 21.78 -24.98 -19.12
C TRP A 136 22.48 -24.25 -20.28
N SER A 137 22.79 -22.95 -20.14
CA SER A 137 23.51 -22.22 -21.20
C SER A 137 24.94 -22.75 -21.38
N VAL A 138 25.65 -23.05 -20.30
CA VAL A 138 27.00 -23.64 -20.38
C VAL A 138 26.95 -25.04 -20.99
N LEU A 139 25.92 -25.84 -20.66
CA LEU A 139 25.75 -27.16 -21.25
C LEU A 139 25.51 -27.06 -22.76
N GLU A 140 24.62 -26.17 -23.20
CA GLU A 140 24.35 -25.90 -24.62
C GLU A 140 25.62 -25.45 -25.36
N ASP A 141 26.41 -24.55 -24.77
CA ASP A 141 27.71 -24.11 -25.32
C ASP A 141 28.73 -25.28 -25.41
N THR A 142 28.78 -26.17 -24.41
CA THR A 142 29.67 -27.35 -24.45
C THR A 142 29.23 -28.42 -25.44
N THR A 143 27.93 -28.52 -25.76
CA THR A 143 27.43 -29.44 -26.79
C THR A 143 27.61 -28.90 -28.21
N THR A 144 27.67 -27.58 -28.37
CA THR A 144 27.83 -26.90 -29.67
C THR A 144 29.30 -26.69 -30.02
N GLN A 145 30.18 -26.56 -29.03
CA GLN A 145 31.62 -26.75 -29.24
C GLN A 145 31.89 -28.26 -29.31
N GLU A 146 32.11 -28.80 -30.51
CA GLU A 146 32.56 -30.18 -30.74
C GLU A 146 34.01 -30.40 -30.20
N LEU A 147 34.24 -30.15 -28.92
CA LEU A 147 35.39 -30.68 -28.20
C LEU A 147 35.04 -32.13 -27.85
N PRO A 148 35.77 -33.14 -28.34
CA PRO A 148 35.51 -34.52 -27.98
C PRO A 148 35.77 -34.69 -26.48
N LEU A 149 34.69 -34.65 -25.69
CA LEU A 149 34.72 -35.08 -24.30
C LEU A 149 34.92 -36.58 -24.31
N GLN A 150 36.20 -36.98 -24.28
CA GLN A 150 36.60 -38.34 -24.04
C GLN A 150 36.18 -38.67 -22.59
N THR A 151 35.02 -39.32 -22.44
CA THR A 151 34.55 -39.94 -21.21
C THR A 151 35.42 -41.16 -20.88
N GLY A 152 36.69 -40.90 -20.59
CA GLY A 152 37.68 -41.87 -20.18
C GLY A 152 38.20 -41.49 -18.79
N ALA A 153 38.13 -42.42 -17.85
CA ALA A 153 38.73 -42.29 -16.53
C ALA A 153 40.23 -41.97 -16.66
N GLY A 154 40.64 -40.74 -16.35
CA GLY A 154 42.05 -40.35 -16.44
C GLY A 154 42.29 -38.87 -16.18
N THR A 155 42.74 -38.56 -14.97
CA THR A 155 43.35 -37.29 -14.56
C THR A 155 44.60 -37.02 -15.40
N ILE A 156 44.71 -35.88 -16.10
CA ILE A 156 45.96 -35.07 -16.19
C ILE A 156 45.61 -33.59 -16.42
N LEU A 157 45.57 -32.80 -15.35
CA LEU A 157 45.93 -31.37 -15.39
C LEU A 157 47.46 -31.31 -15.40
N GLY A 158 48.07 -30.98 -16.53
CA GLY A 158 49.52 -30.88 -16.59
C GLY A 158 50.11 -30.44 -17.93
N SER A 159 50.44 -29.14 -18.01
CA SER A 159 51.44 -28.51 -18.90
C SER A 159 51.14 -28.49 -20.41
N LYS A 160 51.49 -27.46 -21.20
CA LYS A 160 52.26 -26.23 -21.00
C LYS A 160 51.86 -25.25 -22.12
N TYR A 161 51.98 -23.96 -21.84
CA TYR A 161 52.08 -22.83 -22.77
C TYR A 161 52.54 -23.17 -24.19
N PHE A 162 51.77 -22.78 -25.20
CA PHE A 162 51.99 -21.60 -26.07
C PHE A 162 50.67 -21.23 -26.74
#